data_AF-A0A4P5SJL6-F1
#
_entry.id   AF-A0A4P5SJL6-F1
#
_cell.length_a   1.000
_cell.length_b   1.000
_cell.length_c   1.000
_cell.angle_alpha   90.00
_cell.angle_beta   90.00
_cell.angle_gamma   90.00
#
_symmetry.space_group_name_H-M   'P 1'
#
loop_
_entity.id
_entity.type
_entity.pdbx_description
1 polymer ?
#
loop_
_entity_poly.entity_id
_entity_poly.type
_entity_poly.pdbx_seq_one_letter_code
_entity_poly.pdbx_strand_id
1 'polypeptide(L)' 'MKVKVLNIIDSKTFKAVSTVFKKHQKYGKYVTSHKKFLVDSSGNQVEVGQEVEIINSRPISKRKKWAIKNKK' A
#
# COMPACT_ATOMS: atom_id res chain seq x y z
N MET A 1 2.78 4.95 -5.72
CA MET A 1 3.65 4.52 -4.59
C MET A 1 3.81 3.01 -4.66
N LYS A 2 5.04 2.50 -4.62
CA LYS A 2 5.29 1.05 -4.59
C LYS A 2 5.03 0.49 -3.19
N VAL A 3 4.28 -0.60 -3.11
CA VAL A 3 3.91 -1.27 -1.87
C VAL A 3 3.93 -2.79 -2.08
N LYS A 4 4.17 -3.52 -0.99
CA LYS A 4 4.08 -4.98 -0.97
C LYS A 4 2.73 -5.41 -0.38
N VAL A 5 2.08 -6.38 -1.01
CA VAL A 5 0.85 -6.99 -0.49
C VAL A 5 1.19 -7.84 0.74
N LEU A 6 0.53 -7.56 1.88
CA LEU A 6 0.71 -8.31 3.13
C LEU A 6 -0.29 -9.45 3.25
N ASN A 7 -1.58 -9.11 3.21
CA ASN A 7 -2.65 -10.08 3.38
C ASN A 7 -3.90 -9.62 2.63
N ILE A 8 -4.59 -10.57 2.02
CA ILE A 8 -5.90 -10.36 1.40
C ILE A 8 -6.93 -10.49 2.53
N ILE A 9 -7.84 -9.52 2.63
CA ILE A 9 -8.87 -9.50 3.66
C ILE A 9 -10.17 -10.02 3.06
N ASP A 10 -10.58 -9.40 1.94
CA ASP A 10 -11.80 -9.73 1.20
C ASP A 10 -11.48 -9.81 -0.30
N SER A 11 -12.45 -10.25 -1.09
CA SER A 11 -12.35 -10.30 -2.56
C SER A 11 -11.95 -8.98 -3.22
N LYS A 12 -12.31 -7.84 -2.62
CA LYS A 12 -12.03 -6.50 -3.15
C LYS A 12 -11.01 -5.72 -2.32
N THR A 13 -10.46 -6.31 -1.26
CA THR A 13 -9.68 -5.56 -0.28
C THR A 13 -8.45 -6.34 0.16
N PHE A 14 -7.29 -5.69 0.08
CA PHE A 14 -6.05 -6.21 0.66
C PHE A 14 -5.35 -5.14 1.49
N LYS A 15 -4.48 -5.61 2.38
CA LYS A 15 -3.57 -4.77 3.15
C LYS A 15 -2.23 -4.71 2.44
N ALA A 16 -1.70 -3.51 2.29
CA ALA A 16 -0.40 -3.28 1.71
C ALA A 16 0.54 -2.58 2.70
N VAL A 17 1.84 -2.75 2.54
CA VAL A 17 2.88 -2.04 3.29
C VAL A 17 3.75 -1.25 2.34
N SER A 18 3.92 0.04 2.65
CA SER A 18 5.03 0.84 2.13
C SER A 18 6.15 0.83 3.15
N THR A 19 7.36 0.55 2.68
CA THR A 19 8.59 0.62 3.46
C THR A 19 9.41 1.80 2.95
N VAL A 20 9.73 2.74 3.85
CA VAL A 20 10.53 3.92 3.52
C VAL A 20 11.74 3.97 4.45
N PHE A 21 12.93 4.06 3.87
CA PHE A 21 14.16 4.31 4.60
C PHE A 21 14.36 5.81 4.70
N LYS A 22 14.34 6.36 5.93
CA LYS A 22 14.47 7.80 6.15
C LYS A 22 15.45 8.11 7.28
N LYS A 23 16.11 9.26 7.18
CA LYS A 23 17.00 9.77 8.23
C LYS A 23 16.18 10.36 9.37
N HIS A 24 16.48 10.00 10.62
CA HIS A 24 15.86 10.62 11.78
C HIS A 24 16.32 12.08 11.89
N GLN A 25 15.38 13.02 12.01
CA GLN A 25 15.68 14.46 11.96
C GLN A 25 16.66 14.91 13.05
N LYS A 26 16.46 14.50 14.31
CA LYS A 26 17.30 14.90 15.44
C LYS A 26 18.64 14.16 15.53
N TYR A 27 18.64 12.87 15.19
CA TYR A 27 19.76 11.97 15.51
C TYR A 27 20.59 11.56 14.30
N GLY A 28 20.12 11.85 13.09
CA GLY A 28 20.82 11.52 11.85
C GLY A 28 20.95 10.03 11.52
N LYS A 29 20.51 9.13 12.39
CA LYS A 29 20.46 7.68 12.12
C LYS A 29 19.41 7.36 11.05
N TYR A 30 19.74 6.48 10.12
CA TYR A 30 18.75 5.96 9.18
C TYR A 30 17.86 4.92 9.85
N VAL A 31 16.55 5.09 9.67
CA VAL A 31 15.52 4.20 10.23
C VAL A 31 14.55 3.78 9.14
N THR A 32 14.18 2.51 9.16
CA THR A 32 13.15 1.96 8.29
C THR A 32 11.78 2.22 8.92
N SER A 33 10.88 2.86 8.18
CA SER A 33 9.51 3.11 8.60
C SER A 33 8.54 2.35 7.72
N HIS A 34 7.56 1.70 8.34
CA HIS A 34 6.51 0.96 7.65
C HIS A 34 5.17 1.66 7.81
N LYS A 35 4.43 1.81 6.72
CA LYS A 35 3.05 2.31 6.74
C LYS A 35 2.12 1.31 6.07
N LYS A 36 1.04 0.95 6.77
CA LYS A 36 0.03 0.00 6.30
C LYS A 36 -1.11 0.75 5.62
N PHE A 37 -1.63 0.19 4.54
CA PHE A 37 -2.73 0.74 3.75
C PHE A 37 -3.80 -0.31 3.50
N LEU A 38 -5.05 0.12 3.38
CA LEU A 38 -6.14 -0.68 2.84
C LEU A 38 -6.40 -0.22 1.41
N VAL A 39 -6.28 -1.15 0.48
CA VAL A 39 -6.30 -0.86 -0.96
C VAL A 39 -7.46 -1.59 -1.60
N ASP A 40 -8.08 -0.93 -2.58
CA ASP A 40 -9.09 -1.53 -3.44
C ASP A 40 -8.46 -2.35 -4.56
N SER A 41 -8.94 -3.58 -4.69
CA SER A 41 -8.55 -4.53 -5.73
C SER A 41 -9.62 -4.74 -6.79
N SER A 42 -10.69 -3.96 -6.78
CA SER A 42 -11.83 -4.17 -7.67
C SER A 42 -11.36 -4.20 -9.14
N GLY A 43 -11.37 -5.39 -9.75
CA GLY A 43 -10.95 -5.60 -11.14
C GLY A 43 -9.53 -6.15 -11.34
N ASN A 44 -8.73 -6.29 -10.29
CA ASN A 44 -7.36 -6.79 -10.37
C ASN A 44 -7.16 -8.01 -9.44
N GLN A 45 -6.54 -9.07 -9.96
CA GLN A 45 -6.03 -10.17 -9.15
C GLN A 45 -4.67 -9.78 -8.56
N VAL A 46 -4.50 -10.01 -7.27
CA VAL A 46 -3.27 -9.75 -6.53
C VAL A 46 -2.98 -10.91 -5.62
N GLU A 47 -1.69 -11.24 -5.53
CA GLU A 47 -1.19 -12.31 -4.68
C GLU A 47 -0.46 -11.73 -3.47
N VAL A 48 -0.42 -12.52 -2.39
CA VAL A 48 0.31 -12.15 -1.18
C VAL A 48 1.81 -12.11 -1.50
N GLY A 49 2.48 -11.02 -1.12
CA GLY A 49 3.91 -10.82 -1.38
C GLY A 49 4.23 -10.11 -2.69
N GLN A 50 3.25 -9.90 -3.57
CA GLN A 50 3.44 -9.15 -4.81
C GLN A 50 3.74 -7.67 -4.55
N GLU A 51 4.59 -7.07 -5.38
CA GLU A 51 4.80 -5.62 -5.42
C GLU A 51 3.84 -4.96 -6.40
N VAL A 52 3.08 -3.99 -5.91
CA VAL A 52 2.09 -3.24 -6.69
C VAL A 52 2.27 -1.75 -6.51
N GLU A 53 1.86 -0.99 -7.53
CA GLU A 53 1.86 0.46 -7.46
C GLU A 53 0.45 0.98 -7.14
N ILE A 54 0.32 1.72 -6.04
CA ILE A 54 -0.95 2.29 -5.61
C ILE A 54 -1.01 3.81 -5.83
N ILE A 55 -2.21 4.30 -6.08
CA ILE A 55 -2.56 5.71 -6.25
C ILE A 55 -3.68 6.09 -5.29
N ASN A 56 -3.79 7.39 -4.99
CA ASN A 56 -4.95 7.92 -4.28
C ASN A 56 -6.19 7.74 -5.15
N SER A 57 -7.31 7.37 -4.52
CA SER A 57 -8.61 7.28 -5.17
C SER A 57 -9.65 8.08 -4.38
N ARG A 58 -10.87 8.19 -4.93
CA ARG A 58 -12.00 8.64 -4.12
C ARG A 58 -12.13 7.77 -2.86
N PRO A 59 -12.54 8.31 -1.72
CA PRO A 59 -12.81 7.48 -0.55
C PRO A 59 -13.83 6.38 -0.88
N ILE A 60 -13.46 5.12 -0.65
CA ILE A 60 -14.34 3.96 -0.78
C ILE A 60 -14.91 3.60 0.60
N SER A 61 -14.13 3.85 1.65
CA SER A 61 -14.57 3.76 3.04
C SER A 61 -13.80 4.75 3.93
N LYS A 62 -14.03 4.71 5.25
CA LYS A 62 -13.32 5.54 6.23
C LYS A 62 -11.78 5.46 6.09
N ARG A 63 -11.24 4.27 5.79
CA ARG A 63 -9.79 4.02 5.69
C ARG A 63 -9.31 3.65 4.28
N LYS A 64 -10.19 3.11 3.43
CA LYS A 64 -9.86 2.65 2.07
C LYS A 64 -9.98 3.82 1.09
N LYS A 65 -8.84 4.41 0.74
CA LYS A 65 -8.71 5.60 -0.14
C LYS A 65 -7.64 5.42 -1.22
N TRP A 66 -7.27 4.17 -1.48
CA TRP A 66 -6.17 3.79 -2.35
C TRP A 66 -6.67 2.75 -3.35
N ALA A 67 -6.22 2.84 -4.59
CA ALA A 67 -6.49 1.89 -5.66
C ALA A 67 -5.18 1.47 -6.35
N ILE A 68 -5.20 0.31 -7.01
CA ILE A 68 -4.09 -0.14 -7.85
C ILE A 68 -4.04 0.71 -9.11
N LYS A 69 -2.84 1.15 -9.50
CA LYS A 69 -2.61 1.84 -10.76
C LYS A 69 -2.55 0.81 -11.89
N ASN A 70 -3.51 0.85 -12.82
CA ASN A 70 -3.43 0.04 -14.02
C ASN A 70 -2.28 0.56 -14.91
N LYS A 71 -1.43 -0.35 -15.39
CA LYS A 71 -0.46 -0.02 -16.44
C LYS A 71 -1.24 0.08 -17.75
N LYS A 72 -1.11 1.21 -18.45
CA LYS A 72 -1.49 1.33 -19.85
C LYS A 72 -0.39 0.75 -20.72
#